data_AF-A0A3S6K1F1-F1
#
_entry.id   AF-A0A3S6K1F1-F1
#
_cell.length_a   1.000
_cell.length_b   1.000
_cell.length_c   1.000
_cell.angle_alpha   90.00
_cell.angle_beta   90.00
_cell.angle_gamma   90.00
#
_symmetry.space_group_name_H-M   'P 1'
#
loop_
_entity.id
_entity.type
_entity.pdbx_description
1 polymer ?
#
loop_
_entity_poly.entity_id
_entity_poly.type
_entity_poly.pdbx_seq_one_letter_code
_entity_poly.pdbx_strand_id
1 'polypeptide(L)'
;MSMFNQIVSNANKSSEETINVTAVNLGSTAKPYKEYLRDKNGQKIKDNRGYDKKEDTASKLKYQFATVGQDCKTVTLLTPIDKPLSIEPLVVYDITALGYSFKNSGYWLTELVSIKPLLKLKEENVTRPTGGQTNG
;
A
#
# COMPACT_ATOMS: atom_id res chain seq x y z
N MET A 1 11.11 20.52 -28.13
CA MET A 1 11.92 20.12 -26.96
C MET A 1 11.05 20.20 -25.72
N SER A 2 10.56 19.08 -25.20
CA SER A 2 9.82 19.05 -23.93
C SER A 2 10.71 18.50 -22.82
N MET A 3 11.66 19.33 -22.38
CA MET A 3 12.51 19.07 -21.20
C MET A 3 11.76 19.30 -19.88
N PHE A 4 10.50 19.72 -19.91
CA PHE A 4 9.73 20.06 -18.71
C PHE A 4 9.14 18.85 -17.96
N ASN A 5 9.04 17.69 -18.62
CA ASN A 5 8.44 16.50 -17.99
C ASN A 5 9.46 15.58 -17.30
N GLN A 6 10.76 15.86 -17.40
CA GLN A 6 11.80 14.89 -16.99
C GLN A 6 12.55 15.26 -15.70
N ILE A 7 12.31 16.44 -15.12
CA ILE A 7 13.05 16.93 -13.94
C ILE A 7 12.25 16.77 -12.62
N VAL A 8 10.95 16.52 -12.70
CA VAL A 8 10.04 16.53 -11.53
C VAL A 8 10.04 15.20 -10.80
N SER A 9 11.14 14.85 -10.10
CA SER A 9 11.10 13.69 -9.20
C SER A 9 12.17 13.58 -8.10
N ASN A 10 13.32 14.22 -8.22
CA ASN A 10 14.52 13.65 -7.59
C ASN A 10 14.76 13.93 -6.09
N ALA A 11 14.06 14.86 -5.43
CA ALA A 11 14.47 15.22 -4.07
C ALA A 11 13.93 14.31 -2.96
N ASN A 12 12.81 13.61 -3.20
CA ASN A 12 12.29 12.59 -2.28
C ASN A 12 12.28 11.17 -2.88
N LYS A 13 12.43 11.02 -4.20
CA LYS A 13 12.62 9.70 -4.83
C LYS A 13 13.99 9.08 -4.51
N SER A 14 14.95 9.84 -3.97
CA SER A 14 16.29 9.31 -3.68
C SER A 14 16.30 8.23 -2.59
N SER A 15 15.25 8.14 -1.78
CA SER A 15 15.06 7.07 -0.78
C SER A 15 13.93 6.10 -1.14
N GLU A 16 13.31 6.24 -2.32
CA GLU A 16 12.43 5.19 -2.83
C GLU A 16 13.27 4.00 -3.26
N GLU A 17 12.83 2.82 -2.85
CA GLU A 17 13.43 1.56 -3.24
C GLU A 17 12.37 0.68 -3.93
N THR A 18 12.82 -0.32 -4.67
CA THR A 18 11.91 -1.37 -5.15
C THR A 18 11.62 -2.32 -4.00
N ILE A 19 10.36 -2.36 -3.59
CA ILE A 19 9.88 -3.14 -2.46
C ILE A 19 9.08 -4.32 -3.01
N ASN A 20 9.42 -5.52 -2.55
CA ASN A 20 8.66 -6.75 -2.79
C ASN A 20 8.06 -7.21 -1.47
N VAL A 21 6.73 -7.29 -1.39
CA VAL A 21 6.02 -7.71 -0.18
C VAL A 21 4.91 -8.70 -0.50
N THR A 22 4.85 -9.78 0.27
CA THR A 22 3.70 -10.68 0.29
C THR A 22 2.69 -10.17 1.32
N ALA A 23 1.50 -9.79 0.88
CA ALA A 23 0.52 -9.13 1.71
C ALA A 23 -0.92 -9.56 1.40
N VAL A 24 -1.78 -9.54 2.41
CA VAL A 24 -3.20 -9.92 2.31
C VAL A 24 -4.10 -8.71 2.50
N ASN A 25 -5.13 -8.61 1.67
CA ASN A 25 -6.21 -7.64 1.90
C ASN A 25 -7.24 -8.26 2.87
N LEU A 26 -7.35 -7.71 4.08
CA LEU A 26 -8.30 -8.17 5.11
C LEU A 26 -9.63 -7.39 5.08
N GLY A 27 -10.14 -7.09 3.88
CA GLY A 27 -11.41 -6.37 3.69
C GLY A 27 -11.28 -4.84 3.58
N SER A 28 -10.06 -4.32 3.38
CA SER A 28 -9.86 -2.91 3.09
C SER A 28 -10.35 -2.58 1.69
N THR A 29 -11.23 -1.59 1.59
CA THR A 29 -11.70 -1.03 0.33
C THR A 29 -10.79 0.10 -0.14
N ALA A 30 -10.66 0.25 -1.45
CA ALA A 30 -9.93 1.36 -2.04
C ALA A 30 -10.56 2.70 -1.63
N LYS A 31 -9.74 3.65 -1.17
CA LYS A 31 -10.21 4.99 -0.76
C LYS A 31 -9.53 6.08 -1.61
N PRO A 32 -10.26 7.10 -2.09
CA PRO A 32 -9.63 8.25 -2.72
C PRO A 32 -8.56 8.89 -1.82
N TYR A 33 -7.42 9.23 -2.42
CA TYR A 33 -6.27 9.80 -1.74
C TYR A 33 -5.79 11.06 -2.47
N LYS A 34 -5.65 12.13 -1.69
CA LYS A 34 -5.08 13.41 -2.13
C LYS A 34 -3.60 13.43 -1.76
N GLU A 35 -2.74 13.52 -2.75
CA GLU A 35 -1.30 13.57 -2.55
C GLU A 35 -0.86 14.96 -2.05
N TYR A 36 0.31 15.01 -1.42
CA TYR A 36 0.91 16.29 -1.03
C TYR A 36 1.47 16.99 -2.25
N LEU A 37 1.14 18.27 -2.41
CA LEU A 37 1.73 19.10 -3.45
C LEU A 37 3.20 19.35 -3.11
N ARG A 38 4.06 19.27 -4.12
CA ARG A 38 5.50 19.45 -3.98
C ARG A 38 6.00 20.51 -4.93
N ASP A 39 7.03 21.24 -4.51
CA ASP A 39 7.69 22.24 -5.33
C ASP A 39 8.64 21.59 -6.35
N LYS A 40 9.32 22.43 -7.16
CA LYS A 40 10.32 21.99 -8.14
C LYS A 40 11.50 21.21 -7.55
N ASN A 41 11.74 21.37 -6.25
CA ASN A 41 12.78 20.69 -5.49
C ASN A 41 12.19 19.51 -4.69
N GLY A 42 10.99 19.02 -5.02
CA GLY A 42 10.33 17.89 -4.37
C GLY A 42 9.95 18.10 -2.89
N GLN A 43 10.08 19.31 -2.34
CA GLN A 43 9.67 19.61 -0.97
C GLN A 43 8.17 19.87 -0.92
N LYS A 44 7.51 19.45 0.17
CA LYS A 44 6.07 19.67 0.34
C LYS A 44 5.79 21.17 0.46
N ILE A 45 4.83 21.65 -0.33
CA ILE A 45 4.37 23.04 -0.31
C ILE A 45 3.52 23.24 0.95
N LYS A 46 3.71 24.35 1.66
CA LYS A 46 2.88 24.74 2.81
C LYS A 46 1.72 25.62 2.39
N ASP A 47 0.59 25.51 3.07
CA ASP A 47 -0.52 26.45 2.96
C ASP A 47 -0.27 27.73 3.78
N ASN A 48 -1.18 28.70 3.69
CA ASN A 48 -1.08 29.99 4.41
C ASN A 48 -1.13 29.84 5.94
N ARG A 49 -1.42 28.64 6.46
CA ARG A 49 -1.46 28.32 7.89
C ARG A 49 -0.23 27.50 8.32
N GLY A 50 0.68 27.19 7.39
CA GLY A 50 1.89 26.41 7.65
C GLY A 50 1.72 24.89 7.56
N TYR A 51 0.56 24.38 7.14
CA TYR A 51 0.32 22.94 6.96
C TYR A 51 0.74 22.45 5.58
N ASP A 52 1.12 21.18 5.47
CA ASP A 52 1.42 20.57 4.17
C ASP A 52 0.18 20.58 3.26
N LYS A 53 0.27 21.27 2.12
CA LYS A 53 -0.80 21.39 1.15
C LYS A 53 -0.98 20.06 0.40
N LYS A 54 -2.24 19.67 0.22
CA LYS A 54 -2.64 18.52 -0.59
C LYS A 54 -3.34 18.98 -1.86
N GLU A 55 -3.44 18.08 -2.83
CA GLU A 55 -4.28 18.28 -4.01
C GLU A 55 -5.73 18.59 -3.62
N ASP A 56 -6.42 19.41 -4.42
CA ASP A 56 -7.81 19.75 -4.18
C ASP A 56 -8.76 18.58 -4.46
N THR A 57 -8.43 17.78 -5.48
CA THR A 57 -9.16 16.55 -5.86
C THR A 57 -8.21 15.35 -5.74
N ALA A 58 -8.74 14.20 -5.32
CA ALA A 58 -7.93 12.99 -5.20
C ALA A 58 -7.44 12.53 -6.58
N SER A 59 -6.13 12.37 -6.75
CA SER A 59 -5.52 11.82 -7.97
C SER A 59 -5.21 10.32 -7.86
N LYS A 60 -5.26 9.76 -6.65
CA LYS A 60 -4.89 8.36 -6.37
C LYS A 60 -5.97 7.60 -5.60
N LEU A 61 -5.90 6.28 -5.68
CA LEU A 61 -6.60 5.35 -4.79
C LEU A 61 -5.61 4.73 -3.82
N LYS A 62 -6.02 4.63 -2.56
CA LYS A 62 -5.27 4.02 -1.46
C LYS A 62 -5.87 2.67 -1.11
N TYR A 63 -5.04 1.64 -1.17
CA TYR A 63 -5.33 0.27 -0.73
C TYR A 63 -4.51 -0.03 0.51
N GLN A 64 -5.06 -0.82 1.44
CA GLN A 64 -4.34 -1.28 2.62
C GLN A 64 -4.31 -2.79 2.66
N PHE A 65 -3.13 -3.32 2.94
CA PHE A 65 -2.88 -4.74 3.15
C PHE A 65 -2.11 -4.92 4.46
N ALA A 66 -2.05 -6.15 4.95
CA ALA A 66 -1.13 -6.56 6.00
C ALA A 66 -0.10 -7.53 5.40
N THR A 67 1.18 -7.41 5.73
CA THR A 67 2.16 -8.43 5.36
C THR A 67 1.82 -9.77 5.99
N VAL A 68 2.18 -10.85 5.30
CA VAL A 68 2.04 -12.22 5.81
C VAL A 68 3.37 -12.65 6.43
N GLY A 69 3.38 -13.08 7.70
CA GLY A 69 4.59 -13.51 8.41
C GLY A 69 4.55 -13.18 9.90
N GLN A 70 5.70 -13.26 10.59
CA GLN A 70 5.81 -12.97 12.02
C GLN A 70 5.66 -11.46 12.32
N ASP A 71 6.24 -10.62 11.47
CA ASP A 71 6.13 -9.16 11.58
C ASP A 71 4.98 -8.65 10.68
N CYS A 72 3.77 -8.69 11.21
CA CYS A 72 2.58 -8.14 10.55
C CYS A 72 2.67 -6.62 10.45
N LYS A 73 3.11 -6.10 9.30
CA LYS A 73 3.23 -4.67 9.00
C LYS A 73 2.12 -4.22 8.06
N THR A 74 1.71 -2.95 8.18
CA THR A 74 0.76 -2.37 7.25
C THR A 74 1.45 -2.05 5.92
N VAL A 75 0.83 -2.43 4.81
CA VAL A 75 1.24 -2.02 3.46
C VAL A 75 0.19 -1.07 2.94
N THR A 76 0.60 0.16 2.62
CA THR A 76 -0.25 1.13 1.91
C THR A 76 0.19 1.20 0.47
N LEU A 77 -0.69 0.85 -0.47
CA LEU A 77 -0.45 0.98 -1.90
C LEU A 77 -1.26 2.13 -2.47
N LEU A 78 -0.60 2.99 -3.23
CA LEU A 78 -1.25 4.03 -4.02
C LEU A 78 -1.25 3.65 -5.50
N THR A 79 -2.39 3.84 -6.16
CA THR A 79 -2.50 3.72 -7.62
C THR A 79 -3.18 4.95 -8.21
N PRO A 80 -3.00 5.23 -9.51
CA PRO A 80 -3.78 6.26 -10.19
C PRO A 80 -5.29 6.04 -10.03
N ILE A 81 -6.06 7.11 -9.80
CA ILE A 81 -7.51 7.03 -9.55
C ILE A 81 -8.31 6.54 -10.76
N ASP A 82 -7.79 6.74 -11.96
CA ASP A 82 -8.34 6.30 -13.24
C ASP A 82 -8.00 4.84 -13.58
N LYS A 83 -7.15 4.18 -12.77
CA LYS A 83 -6.75 2.78 -12.93
C LYS A 83 -6.97 2.00 -11.63
N PRO A 84 -8.24 1.79 -11.22
CA PRO A 84 -8.55 1.00 -10.04
C PRO A 84 -8.09 -0.46 -10.21
N LEU A 85 -7.58 -1.04 -9.13
CA LEU A 85 -7.24 -2.45 -9.07
C LEU A 85 -8.43 -3.25 -8.59
N SER A 86 -8.66 -4.41 -9.20
CA SER A 86 -9.60 -5.40 -8.69
C SER A 86 -8.92 -6.24 -7.60
N ILE A 87 -9.00 -5.77 -6.35
CA ILE A 87 -8.46 -6.47 -5.18
C ILE A 87 -9.58 -7.22 -4.47
N GLU A 88 -9.40 -8.53 -4.31
CA GLU A 88 -10.31 -9.38 -3.56
C GLU A 88 -9.90 -9.42 -2.08
N PRO A 89 -10.87 -9.41 -1.14
CA PRO A 89 -10.58 -9.68 0.25
C PRO A 89 -10.11 -11.12 0.43
N LEU A 90 -9.32 -11.35 1.48
CA LEU A 90 -8.79 -12.67 1.87
C LEU A 90 -7.93 -13.34 0.79
N VAL A 91 -7.40 -12.56 -0.15
CA VAL A 91 -6.39 -13.03 -1.11
C VAL A 91 -5.02 -12.49 -0.71
N VAL A 92 -4.05 -13.39 -0.67
CA VAL A 92 -2.63 -13.09 -0.52
C VAL A 92 -2.09 -12.70 -1.89
N TYR A 93 -1.43 -11.56 -1.95
CA TYR A 93 -0.81 -11.01 -3.14
C TYR A 93 0.69 -10.93 -2.96
N ASP A 94 1.42 -11.18 -4.05
CA ASP A 94 2.78 -10.69 -4.22
C ASP A 94 2.72 -9.30 -4.83
N ILE A 95 3.29 -8.30 -4.17
CA ILE A 95 3.24 -6.90 -4.57
C ILE A 95 4.67 -6.39 -4.74
N THR A 96 4.98 -5.94 -5.95
CA THR A 96 6.21 -5.22 -6.27
C THR A 96 5.86 -3.78 -6.61
N ALA A 97 6.51 -2.83 -5.95
CA ALA A 97 6.28 -1.41 -6.15
C ALA A 97 7.49 -0.58 -5.76
N LEU A 98 7.59 0.64 -6.30
CA LEU A 98 8.46 1.66 -5.72
C LEU A 98 7.82 2.21 -4.44
N GLY A 99 8.63 2.50 -3.43
CA GLY A 99 8.11 3.08 -2.20
C GLY A 99 9.14 3.20 -1.08
N TYR A 100 8.63 3.37 0.13
CA TYR A 100 9.43 3.55 1.34
C TYR A 100 9.12 2.48 2.37
N SER A 101 10.17 1.90 2.94
CA SER A 101 10.10 1.01 4.11
C SER A 101 10.33 1.81 5.38
N PHE A 102 9.32 1.85 6.26
CA PHE A 102 9.46 2.44 7.59
C PHE A 102 9.74 1.33 8.58
N LYS A 103 10.95 1.34 9.19
CA LYS A 103 11.47 0.30 10.09
C LYS A 103 10.40 -0.36 10.98
N ASN A 104 9.55 0.46 11.63
CA ASN A 104 8.57 0.00 12.62
C ASN A 104 7.10 0.23 12.26
N SER A 105 6.78 0.74 11.06
CA SER A 105 5.40 1.15 10.73
C SER A 105 4.85 0.44 9.49
N GLY A 106 5.73 -0.03 8.60
CA GLY A 106 5.35 -0.77 7.40
C GLY A 106 5.76 -0.05 6.12
N TYR A 107 5.00 -0.27 5.06
CA TYR A 107 5.40 0.07 3.69
C TYR A 107 4.46 1.10 3.09
N TRP A 108 5.03 2.10 2.42
CA TRP A 108 4.28 3.08 1.63
C TRP A 108 4.71 2.99 0.18
N LEU A 109 3.88 2.36 -0.62
CA LEU A 109 4.13 2.04 -2.02
C LEU A 109 3.48 3.11 -2.89
N THR A 110 4.29 3.79 -3.69
CA THR A 110 3.91 5.00 -4.45
C THR A 110 3.66 4.73 -5.92
N GLU A 111 4.30 3.69 -6.48
CA GLU A 111 4.16 3.30 -7.88
C GLU A 111 4.15 1.77 -8.01
N LEU A 112 3.03 1.23 -8.47
CA LEU A 112 2.86 -0.21 -8.67
C LEU A 112 3.67 -0.68 -9.88
N VAL A 113 4.50 -1.71 -9.67
CA VAL A 113 5.21 -2.41 -10.76
C VAL A 113 4.43 -3.67 -11.14
N SER A 114 4.08 -4.50 -10.16
CA SER A 114 3.27 -5.70 -10.37
C SER A 114 2.49 -6.10 -9.12
N ILE A 115 1.33 -6.70 -9.33
CA ILE A 115 0.55 -7.36 -8.28
C ILE A 115 0.01 -8.68 -8.82
N LYS A 116 0.24 -9.77 -8.08
CA LYS A 116 -0.18 -11.11 -8.48
C LYS A 116 -0.86 -11.83 -7.32
N PRO A 117 -2.09 -12.38 -7.51
CA PRO A 117 -2.70 -13.22 -6.49
C PRO A 117 -1.90 -14.53 -6.35
N LEU A 118 -1.61 -14.93 -5.12
CA LEU A 118 -0.87 -16.16 -4.79
C LEU A 118 -1.78 -17.23 -4.20
N LEU A 119 -2.60 -16.86 -3.21
CA LEU A 119 -3.41 -17.79 -2.44
C LEU A 119 -4.71 -17.10 -1.99
N LYS A 120 -5.83 -17.80 -2.09
CA LYS A 120 -7.11 -17.36 -1.51
C LYS A 120 -7.32 -18.08 -0.18
N LEU A 121 -7.37 -17.31 0.90
CA LEU A 121 -7.70 -17.83 2.22
C LEU A 121 -9.18 -18.21 2.24
N LYS A 122 -9.48 -19.34 2.87
CA LYS A 122 -10.84 -19.81 3.10
C LYS A 122 -11.06 -19.89 4.59
N GLU A 123 -12.24 -19.46 5.02
CA GLU A 123 -12.72 -19.76 6.36
C GLU A 123 -12.99 -21.26 6.43
N GLU A 124 -12.47 -21.91 7.46
CA GLU A 124 -12.73 -23.30 7.75
C GLU A 124 -13.32 -23.39 9.16
N ASN A 125 -14.48 -24.02 9.28
CA ASN A 125 -15.12 -24.24 10.57
C ASN A 125 -14.36 -25.36 11.30
N VAL A 126 -13.37 -24.98 12.11
CA VAL A 126 -12.63 -25.94 12.92
C VAL A 126 -13.47 -26.29 14.16
N THR A 127 -14.20 -27.40 14.12
CA THR A 127 -14.69 -28.03 15.34
C THR A 127 -13.52 -28.65 16.07
N ARG A 128 -13.16 -28.09 17.23
CA ARG A 128 -12.19 -28.70 18.14
C ARG A 128 -12.70 -30.11 18.48
N PRO A 129 -11.95 -31.18 18.18
CA PRO A 129 -12.35 -32.50 18.64
C PRO A 129 -12.39 -32.46 20.15
N THR A 130 -13.59 -32.65 20.72
CA THR A 130 -13.76 -32.91 22.14
C THR A 130 -13.13 -34.27 22.41
N GLY A 131 -11.84 -34.28 22.73
CA GLY A 131 -11.17 -35.41 23.35
C GLY A 131 -11.76 -35.63 24.73
N GLY A 132 -12.93 -36.25 24.76
CA GLY A 132 -13.62 -36.71 25.95
C GLY A 132 -14.08 -38.13 25.68
N GLN A 133 -13.31 -39.08 26.17
CA GLN A 133 -13.71 -40.43 26.59
C GLN A 133 -12.46 -41.12 27.12
N THR A 134 -12.43 -41.82 28.24
CA THR A 134 -13.33 -42.02 29.40
C THR A 134 -12.50 -42.91 30.32
N ASN A 135 -12.62 -42.75 31.64
CA ASN A 135 -12.03 -43.68 32.60
C ASN A 135 -12.40 -45.13 32.25
N GLY A 136 -11.40 -46.01 32.22
CA GLY A 136 -11.50 -47.45 32.24
C GLY A 136 -10.32 -48.00 33.01
#